data_AF-W5ZWF1-F1
#
_entry.id   AF-W5ZWF1-F1
#
_cell.length_a   1.000
_cell.length_b   1.000
_cell.length_c   1.000
_cell.angle_alpha   90.00
_cell.angle_beta   90.00
_cell.angle_gamma   90.00
#
_symmetry.space_group_name_H-M   'P 1'
#
loop_
_entity.id
_entity.type
_entity.pdbx_description
1 polymer ?
#
loop_
_entity_poly.entity_id
_entity_poly.type
_entity_poly.pdbx_seq_one_letter_code
_entity_poly.pdbx_strand_id
1 'polypeptide(L)'
;MFLRNKKQKFSIRKLSAGAASVLVATSVLGGAQTVFAGPRGVGRPNITDTDIDKLAGVIVKAKGHNNGKDIVKEIEEFLDSADLNTLLRLTQGFDSSSPLYGRDMLDILTNMIGGLNNDGKTQDLRSLLSQYLQKTLVENKNNGLVITALRQTIKDQISSLVELTKKSEDQASKIKEQEHELNIRKDLEKGLEADKTRLEEQLRDSGQKLAEKESDLSTSREQFEALSKANQMTIDLLSKEGQKNTKLKAELQKERDKSAKMTKELADKLSASEKDKDRAIQITKELADKLSAAETSRDKAFAVSKELADKLAAKTAEAEKLMQNVGSLDRLVESAKREMAEKLAEIDQLTADKAKVDAELAAANDTIASLQSELEKAKTELAVSERLIESGKREIAELQKQKDASDKALEESQAKVAELEKEVEAAKAEVADLKAQLAKKEEELEAVKKEKEALEAKIEELKKAHAEELSKLKEMLEKKDHANADLQAEINRLKQELADRIKSLSQGGRASQANPGTTTAKAGQLPSTGESANPFFTIAALTVIAGAGMAVVSPKRKEN
;
A
#
# COMPACT_ATOMS: atom_id res chain seq x y z
N MET A 1 -43.81 10.77 54.57
CA MET A 1 -42.83 10.02 55.38
C MET A 1 -42.11 9.02 54.47
N PHE A 2 -40.77 8.99 54.52
CA PHE A 2 -39.81 8.02 53.94
C PHE A 2 -39.62 7.88 52.40
N LEU A 3 -38.64 8.65 51.91
CA LEU A 3 -37.46 8.28 51.09
C LEU A 3 -37.53 7.06 50.13
N ARG A 4 -37.27 7.31 48.84
CA ARG A 4 -36.40 6.44 48.03
C ARG A 4 -35.56 7.23 47.03
N ASN A 5 -34.26 7.03 47.18
CA ASN A 5 -33.12 7.60 46.48
C ASN A 5 -32.96 6.95 45.09
N LYS A 6 -32.84 7.74 44.02
CA LYS A 6 -32.26 7.30 42.74
C LYS A 6 -31.34 8.40 42.20
N LYS A 7 -30.07 8.33 42.59
CA LYS A 7 -28.96 9.00 41.92
C LYS A 7 -28.92 8.56 40.45
N GLN A 8 -29.24 9.44 39.51
CA GLN A 8 -28.85 9.23 38.12
C GLN A 8 -27.37 9.60 37.96
N LYS A 9 -26.59 8.63 37.51
CA LYS A 9 -25.17 8.75 37.21
C LYS A 9 -25.03 9.63 35.96
N PHE A 10 -24.40 10.79 36.10
CA PHE A 10 -23.88 11.53 34.95
C PHE A 10 -22.70 10.75 34.37
N SER A 11 -22.92 10.07 33.24
CA SER A 11 -21.82 9.62 32.38
C SER A 11 -21.25 10.84 31.67
N ILE A 12 -20.31 11.51 32.32
CA ILE A 12 -19.40 12.44 31.65
C ILE A 12 -18.52 11.56 30.75
N ARG A 13 -18.89 11.43 29.47
CA ARG A 13 -17.93 10.99 28.45
C ARG A 13 -16.85 12.07 28.42
N LYS A 14 -15.69 11.75 28.97
CA LYS A 14 -14.48 12.54 28.76
C LYS A 14 -14.30 12.67 27.24
N LEU A 15 -14.40 13.90 26.74
CA LEU A 15 -13.88 14.26 25.43
C LEU A 15 -12.37 14.00 25.48
N SER A 16 -11.98 12.84 24.96
CA SER A 16 -10.62 12.55 24.60
C SER A 16 -10.26 13.49 23.45
N ALA A 17 -9.65 14.62 23.79
CA ALA A 17 -8.93 15.46 22.83
C ALA A 17 -7.75 14.66 22.27
N GLY A 18 -8.03 13.81 21.30
CA GLY A 18 -7.04 13.21 20.43
C GLY A 18 -6.81 14.15 19.27
N ALA A 19 -5.94 15.14 19.45
CA ALA A 19 -5.30 15.81 18.32
C ALA A 19 -4.47 14.75 17.58
N ALA A 20 -5.08 14.08 16.61
CA ALA A 20 -4.36 13.28 15.64
C ALA A 20 -3.64 14.25 14.70
N SER A 21 -2.48 14.75 15.11
CA SER A 21 -1.47 15.22 14.18
C SER A 21 -1.14 14.05 13.27
N VAL A 22 -1.72 14.04 12.06
CA VAL A 22 -1.17 13.26 10.96
C VAL A 22 0.08 13.99 10.50
N LEU A 23 1.12 13.87 11.33
CA LEU A 23 2.49 14.02 10.90
C LEU A 23 2.74 12.80 10.02
N VAL A 24 2.59 12.97 8.71
CA VAL A 24 3.13 12.00 7.75
C VAL A 24 4.63 12.00 8.00
N ALA A 25 5.08 11.04 8.80
CA ALA A 25 6.47 10.70 8.93
C ALA A 25 6.95 10.31 7.53
N THR A 26 7.73 11.18 6.91
CA THR A 26 8.63 10.86 5.82
C THR A 26 9.75 9.98 6.37
N SER A 27 9.41 8.76 6.77
CA SER A 27 10.35 7.72 7.16
C SER A 27 10.22 6.53 6.22
N VAL A 28 10.53 6.76 4.95
CA VAL A 28 11.15 5.76 4.08
C VAL A 28 12.44 6.38 3.56
N LEU A 29 13.38 6.59 4.49
CA LEU A 29 14.80 6.69 4.19
C LEU A 29 15.51 5.56 4.95
N GLY A 30 15.07 4.34 4.67
CA GLY A 30 15.74 3.11 5.10
C GLY A 30 16.37 2.45 3.89
N GLY A 31 17.70 2.54 3.78
CA GLY A 31 18.48 1.50 3.13
C GLY A 31 18.72 1.59 1.62
N ALA A 32 19.05 2.76 1.08
CA ALA A 32 19.91 2.86 -0.11
C ALA A 32 20.46 4.29 -0.22
N GLN A 33 21.54 4.57 0.52
CA GLN A 33 22.41 5.66 0.13
C GLN A 33 23.08 5.26 -1.20
N THR A 34 22.50 5.66 -2.32
CA THR A 34 23.26 5.98 -3.53
C THR A 34 23.21 7.48 -3.76
N VAL A 35 23.55 8.23 -2.71
CA VAL A 35 24.19 9.52 -2.92
C VAL A 35 25.51 9.17 -3.60
N PHE A 36 25.71 9.69 -4.82
CA PHE A 36 27.04 9.85 -5.42
C PHE A 36 27.85 10.80 -4.51
N ALA A 37 28.24 10.31 -3.35
CA ALA A 37 29.25 10.89 -2.52
C ALA A 37 30.57 10.41 -3.11
N GLY A 38 31.17 11.23 -3.97
CA GLY A 38 32.59 11.08 -4.27
C GLY A 38 33.33 10.92 -2.93
N PRO A 39 34.15 9.89 -2.77
CA PRO A 39 34.56 9.50 -1.44
C PRO A 39 35.47 10.57 -0.84
N ARG A 40 35.00 11.23 0.22
CA ARG A 40 35.84 12.05 1.09
C ARG A 40 36.55 11.08 2.04
N GLY A 41 37.84 10.90 1.80
CA GLY A 41 38.78 10.34 2.79
C GLY A 41 39.21 8.88 2.60
N VAL A 42 39.19 8.32 1.38
CA VAL A 42 39.91 7.05 1.15
C VAL A 42 41.38 7.36 0.93
N GLY A 43 42.26 6.63 1.60
CA GLY A 43 43.67 6.58 1.21
C GLY A 43 43.81 6.27 -0.29
N ARG A 44 44.99 6.52 -0.86
CA ARG A 44 45.27 6.19 -2.27
C ARG A 44 44.70 4.79 -2.59
N PRO A 45 43.86 4.64 -3.63
CA PRO A 45 43.28 3.35 -3.99
C PRO A 45 44.40 2.31 -4.04
N ASN A 46 44.26 1.18 -3.36
CA ASN A 46 45.30 0.16 -3.33
C ASN A 46 44.93 -0.95 -4.31
N ILE A 47 45.95 -1.56 -4.91
CA ILE A 47 45.79 -2.82 -5.64
C ILE A 47 45.49 -3.89 -4.58
N THR A 48 44.46 -4.71 -4.82
CA THR A 48 44.09 -5.78 -3.89
C THR A 48 45.18 -6.86 -3.85
N ASP A 49 45.33 -7.56 -2.72
CA ASP A 49 46.33 -8.64 -2.59
C ASP A 49 46.15 -9.71 -3.68
N THR A 50 44.89 -10.08 -3.97
CA THR A 50 44.55 -11.01 -5.05
C THR A 50 45.01 -10.53 -6.43
N ASP A 51 44.85 -9.23 -6.72
CA ASP A 51 45.26 -8.66 -8.01
C ASP A 51 46.78 -8.49 -8.09
N ILE A 52 47.45 -8.22 -6.97
CA ILE A 52 48.91 -8.22 -6.86
C ILE A 52 49.46 -9.60 -7.23
N ASP A 53 48.87 -10.68 -6.69
CA ASP A 53 49.31 -12.05 -6.97
C ASP A 53 49.17 -12.41 -8.46
N LYS A 54 48.03 -12.03 -9.07
CA LYS A 54 47.81 -12.22 -10.51
C LYS A 54 48.83 -11.44 -11.34
N LEU A 55 49.06 -10.17 -11.00
CA LEU A 55 50.05 -9.32 -11.69
C LEU A 55 51.48 -9.84 -11.50
N ALA A 56 51.82 -10.36 -10.33
CA ALA A 56 53.11 -10.99 -10.07
C ALA A 56 53.31 -12.23 -10.97
N GLY A 57 52.27 -13.05 -11.14
CA GLY A 57 52.28 -14.17 -12.07
C GLY A 57 52.55 -13.73 -13.52
N VAL A 58 51.87 -12.67 -13.98
CA VAL A 58 52.09 -12.06 -15.30
C VAL A 58 53.52 -11.55 -15.45
N ILE A 59 54.08 -10.87 -14.44
CA ILE A 59 55.46 -10.35 -14.46
C ILE A 59 56.48 -11.49 -14.58
N VAL A 60 56.31 -12.57 -13.82
CA VAL A 60 57.20 -13.74 -13.88
C VAL A 60 57.16 -14.36 -15.27
N LYS A 61 55.96 -14.53 -15.84
CA LYS A 61 55.80 -15.06 -17.20
C LYS A 61 56.43 -14.15 -18.25
N ALA A 62 56.26 -12.83 -18.14
CA ALA A 62 56.84 -11.87 -19.07
C ALA A 62 58.39 -11.89 -19.05
N LYS A 63 58.99 -11.98 -17.87
CA LYS A 63 60.46 -12.08 -17.73
C LYS A 63 61.04 -13.41 -18.18
N GLY A 64 60.24 -14.47 -18.19
CA GLY A 64 60.63 -15.80 -18.66
C GLY A 64 60.74 -15.96 -20.18
N HIS A 65 60.65 -14.87 -20.96
CA HIS A 65 60.59 -14.89 -22.43
C HIS A 65 59.45 -15.76 -22.99
N ASN A 66 58.33 -15.81 -22.27
CA ASN A 66 57.13 -16.48 -22.78
C ASN A 66 56.51 -15.70 -23.95
N ASN A 67 55.64 -16.37 -24.71
CA ASN A 67 54.98 -15.80 -25.88
C ASN A 67 54.19 -14.52 -25.51
N GLY A 68 54.57 -13.40 -26.11
CA GLY A 68 53.96 -12.08 -25.82
C GLY A 68 52.45 -12.05 -26.04
N LYS A 69 51.95 -12.80 -27.03
CA LYS A 69 50.51 -12.91 -27.33
C LYS A 69 49.70 -13.55 -26.19
N ASP A 70 50.24 -14.59 -25.55
CA ASP A 70 49.56 -15.27 -24.45
C ASP A 70 49.54 -14.40 -23.19
N ILE A 71 50.63 -13.66 -22.95
CA ILE A 71 50.72 -12.70 -21.84
C ILE A 71 49.74 -11.54 -22.04
N VAL A 72 49.59 -11.03 -23.27
CA VAL A 72 48.60 -9.98 -23.58
C VAL A 72 47.19 -10.47 -23.26
N LYS A 73 46.83 -11.69 -23.65
CA LYS A 73 45.51 -12.25 -23.33
C LYS A 73 45.28 -12.38 -21.81
N GLU A 74 46.29 -12.81 -21.07
CA GLU A 74 46.22 -12.91 -19.60
C GLU A 74 46.08 -11.51 -18.94
N ILE A 75 46.71 -10.48 -19.49
CA ILE A 75 46.51 -9.09 -19.04
C ILE A 75 45.10 -8.61 -19.37
N GLU A 76 44.55 -8.91 -20.54
CA GLU A 76 43.17 -8.55 -20.90
C GLU A 76 42.15 -9.22 -19.96
N GLU A 77 42.29 -10.51 -19.70
CA GLU A 77 41.45 -11.25 -18.74
C GLU A 77 41.60 -10.72 -17.30
N PHE A 78 42.81 -10.31 -16.91
CA PHE A 78 43.04 -9.63 -15.66
C PHE A 78 42.28 -8.30 -15.61
N LEU A 79 42.39 -7.45 -16.63
CA LEU A 79 41.72 -6.15 -16.68
C LEU A 79 40.18 -6.29 -16.66
N ASP A 80 39.63 -7.33 -17.29
CA ASP A 80 38.19 -7.63 -17.26
C ASP A 80 37.69 -8.05 -15.86
N SER A 81 38.56 -8.60 -15.00
CA SER A 81 38.20 -9.17 -13.69
C SER A 81 38.83 -8.46 -12.48
N ALA A 82 39.64 -7.42 -12.70
CA ALA A 82 40.34 -6.69 -11.65
C ALA A 82 39.38 -5.89 -10.76
N ASP A 83 39.75 -5.72 -9.49
CA ASP A 83 38.97 -4.91 -8.56
C ASP A 83 38.93 -3.44 -8.99
N LEU A 84 37.83 -2.75 -8.67
CA LEU A 84 37.67 -1.34 -8.97
C LEU A 84 38.80 -0.48 -8.38
N ASN A 85 39.27 -0.78 -7.16
CA ASN A 85 40.38 -0.03 -6.55
C ASN A 85 41.71 -0.28 -7.26
N THR A 86 41.93 -1.50 -7.75
CA THR A 86 43.08 -1.85 -8.59
C THR A 86 43.05 -1.04 -9.89
N LEU A 87 41.91 -1.05 -10.61
CA LEU A 87 41.76 -0.27 -11.84
C LEU A 87 41.93 1.23 -11.58
N LEU A 88 41.31 1.77 -10.53
CA LEU A 88 41.46 3.17 -10.12
C LEU A 88 42.90 3.54 -9.74
N ARG A 89 43.65 2.62 -9.12
CA ARG A 89 45.06 2.83 -8.80
C ARG A 89 45.94 2.85 -10.05
N LEU A 90 45.65 1.99 -11.03
CA LEU A 90 46.37 1.95 -12.29
C LEU A 90 46.03 3.17 -13.17
N THR A 91 44.77 3.61 -13.20
CA THR A 91 44.37 4.76 -14.03
C THR A 91 45.00 6.09 -13.61
N GLN A 92 45.44 6.21 -12.36
CA GLN A 92 46.23 7.37 -11.89
C GLN A 92 47.52 7.55 -12.68
N GLY A 93 48.05 6.50 -13.29
CA GLY A 93 49.22 6.60 -14.16
C GLY A 93 48.96 7.31 -15.48
N PHE A 94 47.71 7.59 -15.86
CA PHE A 94 47.43 8.45 -17.01
C PHE A 94 47.42 9.94 -16.66
N ASP A 95 47.45 10.31 -15.38
CA ASP A 95 47.42 11.70 -14.94
C ASP A 95 48.81 12.35 -15.02
N SER A 96 49.06 13.05 -16.12
CA SER A 96 50.30 13.79 -16.35
C SER A 96 50.51 14.98 -15.41
N SER A 97 49.47 15.41 -14.69
CA SER A 97 49.55 16.47 -13.68
C SER A 97 49.96 15.95 -12.29
N SER A 98 49.96 14.64 -12.09
CA SER A 98 50.37 14.01 -10.85
C SER A 98 51.87 14.20 -10.60
N PRO A 99 52.30 14.57 -9.38
CA PRO A 99 53.72 14.61 -9.01
C PRO A 99 54.43 13.26 -9.11
N LEU A 100 53.65 12.18 -9.21
CA LEU A 100 54.13 10.80 -9.36
C LEU A 100 54.07 10.30 -10.80
N TYR A 101 53.64 11.11 -11.77
CA TYR A 101 53.60 10.70 -13.18
C TYR A 101 54.99 10.25 -13.66
N GLY A 102 55.07 9.10 -14.32
CA GLY A 102 56.34 8.47 -14.70
C GLY A 102 56.95 7.59 -13.60
N ARG A 103 56.36 7.58 -12.39
CA ARG A 103 56.80 6.81 -11.21
C ARG A 103 55.63 6.20 -10.43
N ASP A 104 54.44 6.20 -11.02
CA ASP A 104 53.25 5.60 -10.42
C ASP A 104 53.22 4.07 -10.60
N MET A 105 52.19 3.44 -10.03
CA MET A 105 52.08 1.98 -10.07
C MET A 105 51.91 1.43 -11.50
N LEU A 106 51.22 2.14 -12.38
CA LEU A 106 51.07 1.72 -13.76
C LEU A 106 52.42 1.76 -14.46
N ASP A 107 53.20 2.82 -14.27
CA ASP A 107 54.56 2.93 -14.80
C ASP A 107 55.49 1.83 -14.25
N ILE A 108 55.44 1.56 -12.95
CA ILE A 108 56.25 0.50 -12.33
C ILE A 108 55.90 -0.87 -12.92
N LEU A 109 54.61 -1.22 -13.00
CA LEU A 109 54.16 -2.49 -13.54
C LEU A 109 54.44 -2.61 -15.04
N THR A 110 54.24 -1.53 -15.80
CA THR A 110 54.54 -1.47 -17.25
C THR A 110 56.03 -1.74 -17.50
N ASN A 111 56.93 -1.14 -16.72
CA ASN A 111 58.36 -1.37 -16.84
C ASN A 111 58.77 -2.79 -16.41
N MET A 112 58.09 -3.38 -15.42
CA MET A 112 58.38 -4.75 -14.97
C MET A 112 57.92 -5.83 -15.94
N ILE A 113 56.79 -5.62 -16.61
CA ILE A 113 56.25 -6.51 -17.64
C ILE A 113 57.01 -6.31 -18.96
N GLY A 114 57.36 -5.07 -19.30
CA GLY A 114 58.03 -4.72 -20.54
C GLY A 114 57.09 -4.69 -21.75
N GLY A 115 57.68 -4.45 -22.92
CA GLY A 115 56.95 -4.48 -24.19
C GLY A 115 56.67 -5.91 -24.64
N LEU A 116 55.41 -6.20 -24.91
CA LEU A 116 54.91 -7.50 -25.37
C LEU A 116 54.61 -7.43 -26.87
N ASN A 117 55.20 -8.33 -27.66
CA ASN A 117 54.86 -8.42 -29.08
C ASN A 117 53.59 -9.25 -29.27
N ASN A 118 52.58 -8.65 -29.88
CA ASN A 118 51.33 -9.28 -30.27
C ASN A 118 51.08 -9.02 -31.76
N ASP A 119 51.27 -10.05 -32.59
CA ASP A 119 51.06 -10.02 -34.04
C ASP A 119 51.69 -8.80 -34.74
N GLY A 120 52.95 -8.48 -34.39
CA GLY A 120 53.71 -7.39 -35.01
C GLY A 120 53.48 -6.01 -34.40
N LYS A 121 52.66 -5.91 -33.34
CA LYS A 121 52.48 -4.68 -32.55
C LYS A 121 53.09 -4.88 -31.17
N THR A 122 53.90 -3.92 -30.73
CA THR A 122 54.37 -3.88 -29.34
C THR A 122 53.28 -3.23 -28.47
N GLN A 123 52.77 -3.98 -27.50
CA GLN A 123 51.81 -3.53 -26.51
C GLN A 123 52.42 -3.63 -25.12
N ASP A 124 52.02 -2.74 -24.23
CA ASP A 124 52.41 -2.74 -22.83
C ASP A 124 51.16 -2.58 -21.93
N LEU A 125 51.32 -2.75 -20.62
CA LEU A 125 50.19 -2.67 -19.68
C LEU A 125 49.45 -1.33 -19.78
N ARG A 126 50.17 -0.21 -19.98
CA ARG A 126 49.56 1.11 -20.15
C ARG A 126 48.68 1.18 -21.40
N SER A 127 49.15 0.69 -22.55
CA SER A 127 48.38 0.66 -23.79
C SER A 127 47.17 -0.28 -23.71
N LEU A 128 47.31 -1.45 -23.08
CA LEU A 128 46.22 -2.41 -22.88
C LEU A 128 45.16 -1.86 -21.93
N LEU A 129 45.56 -1.24 -20.83
CA LEU A 129 44.63 -0.56 -19.92
C LEU A 129 43.91 0.59 -20.61
N SER A 130 44.60 1.37 -21.45
CA SER A 130 43.97 2.42 -22.25
C SER A 130 42.93 1.85 -23.22
N GLN A 131 43.22 0.71 -23.88
CA GLN A 131 42.27 0.04 -24.77
C GLN A 131 41.07 -0.52 -24.01
N TYR A 132 41.30 -1.14 -22.86
CA TYR A 132 40.23 -1.61 -21.97
C TYR A 132 39.31 -0.46 -21.53
N LEU A 133 39.88 0.68 -21.12
CA LEU A 133 39.11 1.86 -20.73
C LEU A 133 38.35 2.44 -21.92
N GLN A 134 38.95 2.49 -23.11
CA GLN A 134 38.26 2.93 -24.32
C GLN A 134 37.09 1.98 -24.67
N LYS A 135 37.30 0.67 -24.62
CA LYS A 135 36.25 -0.34 -24.85
C LYS A 135 35.11 -0.21 -23.82
N THR A 136 35.45 -0.04 -22.55
CA THR A 136 34.50 -0.03 -21.43
C THR A 136 33.78 1.30 -21.25
N LEU A 137 34.43 2.44 -21.54
CA LEU A 137 33.89 3.78 -21.33
C LEU A 137 33.38 4.46 -22.61
N VAL A 138 34.03 4.20 -23.76
CA VAL A 138 33.75 4.89 -25.02
C VAL A 138 32.97 4.00 -25.99
N GLU A 139 33.34 2.72 -26.13
CA GLU A 139 32.67 1.79 -27.05
C GLU A 139 31.42 1.13 -26.43
N ASN A 140 31.25 1.25 -25.11
CA ASN A 140 30.17 0.62 -24.36
C ASN A 140 28.83 1.35 -24.49
N LYS A 141 28.25 1.28 -25.70
CA LYS A 141 26.83 1.57 -26.00
C LYS A 141 25.83 0.88 -25.04
N ASN A 142 26.23 -0.13 -24.26
CA ASN A 142 25.31 -0.87 -23.37
C ASN A 142 24.92 -0.09 -22.10
N ASN A 143 25.75 0.85 -21.63
CA ASN A 143 25.35 1.74 -20.54
C ASN A 143 24.34 2.82 -20.98
N GLY A 144 24.25 3.12 -22.28
CA GLY A 144 23.27 4.06 -22.82
C GLY A 144 21.83 3.61 -22.56
N LEU A 145 21.56 2.31 -22.72
CA LEU A 145 20.24 1.73 -22.45
C LEU A 145 19.92 1.74 -20.95
N VAL A 146 20.88 1.39 -20.10
CA VAL A 146 20.72 1.41 -18.64
C VAL A 146 20.49 2.84 -18.12
N ILE A 147 21.27 3.82 -18.59
CA ILE A 147 21.11 5.23 -18.24
C ILE A 147 19.76 5.77 -18.74
N THR A 148 19.31 5.35 -19.93
CA THR A 148 18.01 5.77 -20.48
C THR A 148 16.86 5.19 -19.67
N ALA A 149 16.93 3.90 -19.30
CA ALA A 149 15.96 3.25 -18.43
C ALA A 149 15.91 3.93 -17.05
N LEU A 150 17.07 4.17 -16.43
CA LEU A 150 17.16 4.89 -15.16
C LEU A 150 16.59 6.32 -15.25
N ARG A 151 16.87 7.05 -16.32
CA ARG A 151 16.28 8.39 -16.56
C ARG A 151 14.76 8.32 -16.67
N GLN A 152 14.23 7.31 -17.35
CA GLN A 152 12.79 7.12 -17.48
C GLN A 152 12.16 6.80 -16.12
N THR A 153 12.74 5.87 -15.36
CA THR A 153 12.28 5.55 -14.00
C THR A 153 12.30 6.76 -13.08
N ILE A 154 13.37 7.56 -13.11
CA ILE A 154 13.48 8.81 -12.34
C ILE A 154 12.40 9.80 -12.77
N LYS A 155 12.11 9.92 -14.07
CA LYS A 155 11.08 10.82 -14.59
C LYS A 155 9.67 10.40 -14.15
N ASP A 156 9.39 9.10 -14.15
CA ASP A 156 8.11 8.56 -13.70
C ASP A 156 7.94 8.80 -12.19
N GLN A 157 8.98 8.55 -11.39
CA GLN A 157 8.99 8.84 -9.95
C GLN A 157 8.78 10.33 -9.64
N ILE A 158 9.43 11.24 -10.37
CA ILE A 158 9.22 12.68 -10.23
C ILE A 158 7.77 13.05 -10.55
N SER A 159 7.17 12.42 -11.57
CA SER A 159 5.78 12.70 -11.96
C SER A 159 4.81 12.27 -10.86
N SER A 160 5.00 11.09 -10.26
CA SER A 160 4.23 10.64 -9.09
C SER A 160 4.42 11.55 -7.87
N LEU A 161 5.65 12.03 -7.62
CA LEU A 161 5.92 12.99 -6.54
C LEU A 161 5.19 14.32 -6.75
N VAL A 162 5.13 14.83 -7.98
CA VAL A 162 4.39 16.06 -8.31
C VAL A 162 2.88 15.87 -8.08
N GLU A 163 2.31 14.73 -8.47
CA GLU A 163 0.90 14.43 -8.21
C GLU A 163 0.58 14.35 -6.72
N LEU A 164 1.43 13.66 -5.94
CA LEU A 164 1.29 13.59 -4.48
C LEU A 164 1.42 14.97 -3.83
N THR A 165 2.33 15.81 -4.32
CA THR A 165 2.50 17.19 -3.83
C THR A 165 1.24 18.02 -4.07
N LYS A 166 0.68 17.99 -5.30
CA LYS A 166 -0.59 18.68 -5.60
C LYS A 166 -1.73 18.20 -4.70
N LYS A 167 -1.86 16.88 -4.53
CA LYS A 167 -2.89 16.31 -3.65
C LYS A 167 -2.72 16.76 -2.19
N SER A 168 -1.49 16.86 -1.72
CA SER A 168 -1.17 17.40 -0.39
C SER A 168 -1.55 18.87 -0.25
N GLU A 169 -1.30 19.69 -1.27
CA GLU A 169 -1.68 21.12 -1.30
C GLU A 169 -3.21 21.30 -1.31
N ASP A 170 -3.93 20.48 -2.08
CA ASP A 170 -5.40 20.46 -2.10
C ASP A 170 -5.97 20.07 -0.72
N GLN A 171 -5.38 19.08 -0.06
CA GLN A 171 -5.77 18.68 1.29
C GLN A 171 -5.49 19.79 2.31
N ALA A 172 -4.33 20.45 2.23
CA ALA A 172 -4.01 21.57 3.11
C ALA A 172 -4.98 22.74 2.94
N SER A 173 -5.43 23.01 1.71
CA SER A 173 -6.43 24.04 1.42
C SER A 173 -7.80 23.70 2.02
N LYS A 174 -8.25 22.44 1.90
CA LYS A 174 -9.49 21.96 2.55
C LYS A 174 -9.42 22.04 4.07
N ILE A 175 -8.27 21.70 4.67
CA ILE A 175 -8.09 21.79 6.13
C ILE A 175 -8.23 23.26 6.58
N LYS A 176 -7.62 24.21 5.88
CA LYS A 176 -7.76 25.64 6.20
C LYS A 176 -9.22 26.12 6.12
N GLU A 177 -9.97 25.66 5.12
CA GLU A 177 -11.39 25.99 4.97
C GLU A 177 -12.22 25.44 6.14
N GLN A 178 -11.97 24.19 6.54
CA GLN A 178 -12.63 23.59 7.71
C GLN A 178 -12.25 24.26 9.03
N GLU A 179 -11.00 24.70 9.20
CA GLU A 179 -10.56 25.46 10.37
C GLU A 179 -11.27 26.82 10.45
N HIS A 180 -11.44 27.49 9.31
CA HIS A 180 -12.19 28.73 9.23
C HIS A 180 -13.67 28.53 9.61
N GLU A 181 -14.31 27.48 9.07
CA GLU A 181 -15.70 27.15 9.40
C GLU A 181 -15.86 26.80 10.90
N LEU A 182 -14.90 26.05 11.46
CA LEU A 182 -14.89 25.72 12.89
C LEU A 182 -14.81 26.99 13.77
N ASN A 183 -14.01 27.96 13.38
CA ASN A 183 -13.92 29.23 14.12
C ASN A 183 -15.23 30.03 14.05
N ILE A 184 -15.88 30.10 12.88
CA ILE A 184 -17.22 30.71 12.76
C ILE A 184 -18.21 30.01 13.70
N ARG A 185 -18.22 28.67 13.73
CA ARG A 185 -19.12 27.90 14.61
C ARG A 185 -18.85 28.15 16.09
N LYS A 186 -17.59 28.29 16.50
CA LYS A 186 -17.23 28.65 17.88
C LYS A 186 -17.73 30.04 18.28
N ASP A 187 -17.65 31.00 17.37
CA ASP A 187 -18.17 32.35 17.64
C ASP A 187 -19.71 32.34 17.70
N LEU A 188 -20.37 31.53 16.86
CA LEU A 188 -21.81 31.30 16.93
C LEU A 188 -22.23 30.65 18.26
N GLU A 189 -21.49 29.62 18.71
CA GLU A 189 -21.72 28.93 19.99
C GLU A 189 -21.61 29.91 21.17
N LYS A 190 -20.60 30.79 21.18
CA LYS A 190 -20.49 31.84 22.20
C LYS A 190 -21.70 32.78 22.18
N GLY A 191 -22.17 33.17 20.99
CA GLY A 191 -23.38 33.99 20.85
C GLY A 191 -24.61 33.30 21.42
N LEU A 192 -24.81 32.02 21.10
CA LEU A 192 -25.91 31.22 21.60
C LEU A 192 -25.86 31.02 23.12
N GLU A 193 -24.67 30.82 23.70
CA GLU A 193 -24.53 30.68 25.16
C GLU A 193 -24.83 32.00 25.88
N ALA A 194 -24.47 33.14 25.27
CA ALA A 194 -24.84 34.46 25.78
C ALA A 194 -26.37 34.68 25.70
N ASP A 195 -27.00 34.31 24.59
CA ASP A 195 -28.45 34.40 24.44
C ASP A 195 -29.20 33.48 25.41
N LYS A 196 -28.71 32.26 25.62
CA LYS A 196 -29.23 31.34 26.63
C LYS A 196 -29.14 31.92 28.03
N THR A 197 -27.99 32.48 28.40
CA THR A 197 -27.80 33.12 29.72
C THR A 197 -28.80 34.27 29.90
N ARG A 198 -29.00 35.09 28.86
CA ARG A 198 -29.98 36.18 28.86
C ARG A 198 -31.41 35.67 28.99
N LEU A 199 -31.77 34.59 28.30
CA LEU A 199 -33.10 33.97 28.40
C LEU A 199 -33.34 33.37 29.79
N GLU A 200 -32.34 32.70 30.38
CA GLU A 200 -32.41 32.19 31.75
C GLU A 200 -32.63 33.33 32.77
N GLU A 201 -31.96 34.47 32.57
CA GLU A 201 -32.15 35.66 33.41
C GLU A 201 -33.54 36.27 33.23
N GLN A 202 -34.04 36.38 31.99
CA GLN A 202 -35.42 36.82 31.71
C GLN A 202 -36.47 35.89 32.33
N LEU A 203 -36.23 34.57 32.29
CA LEU A 203 -37.10 33.57 32.88
C LEU A 203 -37.12 33.71 34.41
N ARG A 204 -35.96 33.98 35.01
CA ARG A 204 -35.81 34.22 36.45
C ARG A 204 -36.54 35.49 36.89
N ASP A 205 -36.37 36.59 36.15
CA ASP A 205 -37.07 37.86 36.38
C ASP A 205 -38.59 37.69 36.25
N SER A 206 -39.04 36.95 35.23
CA SER A 206 -40.46 36.66 35.02
C SER A 206 -41.03 35.77 36.12
N GLY A 207 -40.27 34.77 36.58
CA GLY A 207 -40.63 33.93 37.71
C GLY A 207 -40.72 34.71 39.02
N GLN A 208 -39.84 35.69 39.23
CA GLN A 208 -39.87 36.56 40.40
C GLN A 208 -41.09 37.51 40.38
N LYS A 209 -41.41 38.10 39.22
CA LYS A 209 -42.64 38.89 39.03
C LYS A 209 -43.91 38.06 39.22
N LEU A 210 -43.90 36.79 38.79
CA LEU A 210 -45.03 35.87 39.00
C LEU A 210 -45.22 35.61 40.50
N ALA A 211 -44.14 35.35 41.24
CA ALA A 211 -44.19 35.13 42.69
C ALA A 211 -44.69 36.37 43.45
N GLU A 212 -44.27 37.58 43.05
CA GLU A 212 -44.82 38.83 43.59
C GLU A 212 -46.32 38.95 43.31
N LYS A 213 -46.74 38.69 42.06
CA LYS A 213 -48.16 38.71 41.66
C LYS A 213 -49.00 37.67 42.42
N GLU A 214 -48.48 36.48 42.68
CA GLU A 214 -49.17 35.45 43.47
C GLU A 214 -49.31 35.86 44.94
N SER A 215 -48.29 36.52 45.51
CA SER A 215 -48.35 37.10 46.86
C SER A 215 -49.40 38.22 46.95
N ASP A 216 -49.44 39.12 45.97
CA ASP A 216 -50.45 40.18 45.88
C ASP A 216 -51.88 39.60 45.73
N LEU A 217 -52.04 38.53 44.96
CA LEU A 217 -53.32 37.87 44.77
C LEU A 217 -53.78 37.12 46.03
N SER A 218 -52.84 36.57 46.80
CA SER A 218 -53.11 35.97 48.11
C SER A 218 -53.60 37.00 49.13
N THR A 219 -52.91 38.14 49.23
CA THR A 219 -53.33 39.24 50.11
C THR A 219 -54.67 39.83 49.69
N SER A 220 -54.94 39.95 48.38
CA SER A 220 -56.24 40.39 47.88
C SER A 220 -57.37 39.39 48.17
N ARG A 221 -57.09 38.07 48.13
CA ARG A 221 -58.04 37.03 48.57
C ARG A 221 -58.37 37.13 50.06
N GLU A 222 -57.37 37.33 50.92
CA GLU A 222 -57.60 37.54 52.36
C GLU A 222 -58.46 38.77 52.63
N GLN A 223 -58.23 39.87 51.90
CA GLN A 223 -59.06 41.08 51.97
C GLN A 223 -60.50 40.84 51.50
N PHE A 224 -60.70 40.07 50.42
CA PHE A 224 -62.02 39.71 49.93
C PHE A 224 -62.79 38.81 50.92
N GLU A 225 -62.09 37.88 51.57
CA GLU A 225 -62.68 36.98 52.56
C GLU A 225 -63.05 37.72 53.86
N ALA A 226 -62.27 38.73 54.26
CA ALA A 226 -62.63 39.65 55.33
C ALA A 226 -63.87 40.51 55.01
N LEU A 227 -63.95 41.03 53.77
CA LEU A 227 -65.12 41.78 53.27
C LEU A 227 -66.38 40.90 53.20
N SER A 228 -66.25 39.65 52.76
CA SER A 228 -67.34 38.67 52.74
C SER A 228 -67.90 38.41 54.14
N LYS A 229 -67.02 38.21 55.14
CA LYS A 229 -67.43 38.06 56.55
C LYS A 229 -68.11 39.31 57.10
N ALA A 230 -67.64 40.51 56.76
CA ALA A 230 -68.25 41.77 57.18
C ALA A 230 -69.65 41.98 56.55
N ASN A 231 -69.83 41.63 55.28
CA ASN A 231 -71.13 41.68 54.62
C ASN A 231 -72.12 40.67 55.24
N GLN A 232 -71.66 39.46 55.56
CA GLN A 232 -72.49 38.46 56.26
C GLN A 232 -72.95 38.97 57.64
N MET A 233 -72.06 39.66 58.38
CA MET A 233 -72.34 40.24 59.69
C MET A 233 -73.32 41.44 59.63
N THR A 234 -73.31 42.18 58.52
CA THR A 234 -74.24 43.30 58.26
C THR A 234 -75.65 42.79 57.95
N ILE A 235 -75.76 41.68 57.22
CA ILE A 235 -77.04 40.99 56.95
C ILE A 235 -77.66 40.46 58.25
N ASP A 236 -76.86 39.90 59.17
CA ASP A 236 -77.32 39.44 60.48
C ASP A 236 -77.79 40.59 61.41
N LEU A 237 -77.18 41.78 61.29
CA LEU A 237 -77.61 42.99 62.01
C LEU A 237 -78.93 43.56 61.47
N LEU A 238 -79.12 43.57 60.14
CA LEU A 238 -80.38 43.96 59.50
C LEU A 238 -81.53 43.00 59.85
N SER A 239 -81.24 41.70 60.00
CA SER A 239 -82.22 40.69 60.44
C SER A 239 -82.66 40.87 61.91
N LYS A 240 -81.80 41.47 62.75
CA LYS A 240 -82.12 41.81 64.15
C LYS A 240 -82.91 43.12 64.31
N GLU A 241 -82.80 44.07 63.39
CA GLU A 241 -83.56 45.35 63.44
C GLU A 241 -85.01 45.18 62.94
N GLY A 242 -85.27 44.21 62.06
CA GLY A 242 -86.61 43.86 61.56
C GLY A 242 -87.58 43.30 62.61
N GLN A 243 -87.09 42.86 63.78
CA GLN A 243 -87.92 42.32 64.87
C GLN A 243 -88.39 43.37 65.90
N LYS A 244 -88.13 44.67 65.71
CA LYS A 244 -88.58 45.72 66.63
C LYS A 244 -89.87 46.45 66.23
N ASN A 245 -90.51 46.11 65.11
CA ASN A 245 -91.64 46.86 64.57
C ASN A 245 -93.02 46.17 64.71
N THR A 246 -93.28 45.56 65.87
CA THR A 246 -94.58 44.93 66.21
C THR A 246 -95.02 45.17 67.66
N LYS A 247 -94.74 46.37 68.23
CA LYS A 247 -95.28 46.78 69.55
C LYS A 247 -95.67 48.27 69.61
N LEU A 248 -96.51 48.72 68.69
CA LEU A 248 -97.14 50.05 68.74
C LEU A 248 -98.55 50.03 68.12
N LYS A 249 -99.38 49.07 68.56
CA LYS A 249 -100.78 48.92 68.12
C LYS A 249 -101.71 48.49 69.25
N ALA A 250 -101.46 48.95 70.49
CA ALA A 250 -102.25 48.55 71.66
C ALA A 250 -102.40 49.64 72.74
N GLU A 251 -102.54 50.92 72.36
CA GLU A 251 -102.73 52.01 73.33
C GLU A 251 -103.77 53.06 72.85
N LEU A 252 -104.87 52.60 72.24
CA LEU A 252 -105.97 53.44 71.76
C LEU A 252 -107.34 52.98 72.29
N GLN A 253 -107.42 52.54 73.56
CA GLN A 253 -108.65 51.98 74.14
C GLN A 253 -108.79 52.29 75.64
N LYS A 254 -108.36 53.48 76.10
CA LYS A 254 -108.54 53.89 77.50
C LYS A 254 -109.13 55.29 77.75
N GLU A 255 -109.59 55.97 76.70
CA GLU A 255 -110.20 57.31 76.81
C GLU A 255 -111.70 57.29 76.42
N ARG A 256 -112.38 56.19 76.73
CA ARG A 256 -113.82 55.98 76.44
C ARG A 256 -114.74 56.06 77.66
N ASP A 257 -114.22 56.07 78.89
CA ASP A 257 -115.05 55.99 80.08
C ASP A 257 -114.62 56.99 81.16
N LYS A 258 -115.07 58.25 81.08
CA LYS A 258 -114.97 59.13 82.26
C LYS A 258 -115.89 60.33 82.45
N SER A 259 -117.04 60.48 81.79
CA SER A 259 -118.02 61.43 82.34
C SER A 259 -119.45 61.27 81.86
N ALA A 260 -120.09 60.19 82.30
CA ALA A 260 -121.51 60.24 82.59
C ALA A 260 -121.69 61.09 83.86
N LYS A 261 -121.91 62.41 83.72
CA LYS A 261 -122.45 63.26 84.80
C LYS A 261 -122.78 64.68 84.33
N MET A 262 -123.90 64.84 83.62
CA MET A 262 -124.76 66.01 83.79
C MET A 262 -126.13 65.74 83.16
N THR A 263 -126.81 64.74 83.73
CA THR A 263 -128.24 64.53 83.57
C THR A 263 -128.90 65.08 84.82
N LYS A 264 -129.27 66.36 84.86
CA LYS A 264 -130.37 66.83 85.72
C LYS A 264 -130.79 68.27 85.43
N GLU A 265 -131.41 68.52 84.28
CA GLU A 265 -132.34 69.66 84.18
C GLU A 265 -133.42 69.38 83.14
N LEU A 266 -134.09 68.25 83.33
CA LEU A 266 -135.47 68.02 82.87
C LEU A 266 -136.39 68.34 84.04
N ALA A 267 -136.63 69.62 84.30
CA ALA A 267 -137.65 70.04 85.25
C ALA A 267 -138.72 70.95 84.64
N ASP A 268 -138.49 71.53 83.45
CA ASP A 268 -139.51 72.33 82.78
C ASP A 268 -139.43 72.10 81.26
N LYS A 269 -140.44 71.71 80.50
CA LYS A 269 -141.86 71.55 80.75
C LYS A 269 -142.41 70.71 79.58
N LEU A 270 -142.92 69.54 79.93
CA LEU A 270 -144.18 68.94 79.47
C LEU A 270 -145.02 69.75 78.43
N SER A 271 -144.61 69.83 77.16
CA SER A 271 -145.51 70.29 76.07
C SER A 271 -145.16 69.85 74.64
N ALA A 272 -144.27 68.88 74.40
CA ALA A 272 -143.94 68.45 73.03
C ALA A 272 -144.00 66.92 72.80
N SER A 273 -144.76 66.23 73.65
CA SER A 273 -145.02 64.78 73.63
C SER A 273 -145.69 64.23 72.37
N GLU A 274 -145.91 65.04 71.32
CA GLU A 274 -146.48 64.61 70.04
C GLU A 274 -145.50 64.76 68.86
N LYS A 275 -144.40 65.54 68.98
CA LYS A 275 -143.34 65.61 67.93
C LYS A 275 -142.21 64.58 68.13
N ASP A 276 -142.04 64.08 69.34
CA ASP A 276 -140.96 63.14 69.68
C ASP A 276 -141.20 61.72 69.16
N LYS A 277 -142.46 61.33 68.91
CA LYS A 277 -142.78 60.00 68.38
C LYS A 277 -142.43 59.87 66.89
N ASP A 278 -142.78 60.87 66.08
CA ASP A 278 -142.42 60.90 64.66
C ASP A 278 -140.91 61.08 64.45
N ARG A 279 -140.26 61.87 65.31
CA ARG A 279 -138.80 62.03 65.29
C ARG A 279 -138.06 60.79 65.78
N ALA A 280 -138.58 60.07 66.78
CA ALA A 280 -138.04 58.78 67.20
C ALA A 280 -138.19 57.70 66.13
N ILE A 281 -139.32 57.63 65.43
CA ILE A 281 -139.51 56.70 64.30
C ILE A 281 -138.57 57.04 63.14
N GLN A 282 -138.40 58.34 62.82
CA GLN A 282 -137.48 58.79 61.78
C GLN A 282 -136.01 58.51 62.12
N ILE A 283 -135.59 58.76 63.37
CA ILE A 283 -134.24 58.43 63.86
C ILE A 283 -134.01 56.91 63.87
N THR A 284 -135.01 56.12 64.26
CA THR A 284 -134.90 54.65 64.25
C THR A 284 -134.73 54.13 62.83
N LYS A 285 -135.45 54.71 61.86
CA LYS A 285 -135.31 54.38 60.43
C LYS A 285 -133.96 54.80 59.87
N GLU A 286 -133.49 56.02 60.16
CA GLU A 286 -132.16 56.48 59.76
C GLU A 286 -131.02 55.66 60.39
N LEU A 287 -131.17 55.23 61.65
CA LEU A 287 -130.19 54.37 62.30
C LEU A 287 -130.22 52.96 61.72
N ALA A 288 -131.39 52.42 61.38
CA ALA A 288 -131.51 51.13 60.69
C ALA A 288 -130.89 51.19 59.28
N ASP A 289 -131.13 52.27 58.53
CA ASP A 289 -130.53 52.48 57.21
C ASP A 289 -129.00 52.67 57.31
N LYS A 290 -128.51 53.42 58.30
CA LYS A 290 -127.06 53.56 58.58
C LYS A 290 -126.43 52.25 59.04
N LEU A 291 -127.13 51.45 59.84
CA LEU A 291 -126.67 50.14 60.28
C LEU A 291 -126.58 49.17 59.10
N SER A 292 -127.62 49.12 58.26
CA SER A 292 -127.65 48.32 57.04
C SER A 292 -126.57 48.74 56.03
N ALA A 293 -126.35 50.05 55.87
CA ALA A 293 -125.26 50.57 55.04
C ALA A 293 -123.88 50.22 55.62
N ALA A 294 -123.71 50.27 56.94
CA ALA A 294 -122.48 49.87 57.62
C ALA A 294 -122.23 48.35 57.53
N GLU A 295 -123.25 47.52 57.67
CA GLU A 295 -123.19 46.06 57.47
C GLU A 295 -122.81 45.73 56.02
N THR A 296 -123.44 46.38 55.05
CA THR A 296 -123.08 46.24 53.63
C THR A 296 -121.63 46.68 53.36
N SER A 297 -121.17 47.78 53.98
CA SER A 297 -119.78 48.25 53.86
C SER A 297 -118.79 47.29 54.52
N ARG A 298 -119.13 46.73 55.69
CA ARG A 298 -118.36 45.70 56.39
C ARG A 298 -118.23 44.44 55.53
N ASP A 299 -119.32 43.98 54.94
CA ASP A 299 -119.33 42.77 54.11
C ASP A 299 -118.50 42.96 52.83
N LYS A 300 -118.58 44.16 52.21
CA LYS A 300 -117.68 44.55 51.12
C LYS A 300 -116.22 44.58 51.57
N ALA A 301 -115.91 45.14 52.74
CA ALA A 301 -114.55 45.17 53.28
C ALA A 301 -114.01 43.76 53.59
N PHE A 302 -114.86 42.85 54.09
CA PHE A 302 -114.51 41.43 54.27
C PHE A 302 -114.26 40.73 52.93
N ALA A 303 -115.10 40.98 51.92
CA ALA A 303 -114.90 40.42 50.58
C ALA A 303 -113.57 40.88 49.97
N VAL A 304 -113.25 42.18 50.05
CA VAL A 304 -111.96 42.72 49.60
C VAL A 304 -110.78 42.14 50.39
N SER A 305 -110.92 41.99 51.71
CA SER A 305 -109.87 41.40 52.55
C SER A 305 -109.62 39.94 52.20
N LYS A 306 -110.68 39.17 51.92
CA LYS A 306 -110.58 37.79 51.46
C LYS A 306 -109.89 37.70 50.10
N GLU A 307 -110.31 38.53 49.14
CA GLU A 307 -109.70 38.57 47.80
C GLU A 307 -108.20 38.94 47.86
N LEU A 308 -107.83 39.89 48.72
CA LEU A 308 -106.42 40.24 48.96
C LEU A 308 -105.63 39.09 49.60
N ALA A 309 -106.21 38.39 50.57
CA ALA A 309 -105.59 37.22 51.19
C ALA A 309 -105.36 36.09 50.17
N ASP A 310 -106.36 35.80 49.32
CA ASP A 310 -106.26 34.79 48.25
C ASP A 310 -105.19 35.18 47.22
N LYS A 311 -105.13 36.46 46.80
CA LYS A 311 -104.07 36.97 45.91
C LYS A 311 -102.69 36.88 46.54
N LEU A 312 -102.57 37.18 47.84
CA LEU A 312 -101.30 37.09 48.58
C LEU A 312 -100.83 35.63 48.66
N ALA A 313 -101.73 34.70 48.96
CA ALA A 313 -101.43 33.28 48.99
C ALA A 313 -100.97 32.77 47.61
N ALA A 314 -101.68 33.16 46.54
CA ALA A 314 -101.29 32.81 45.17
C ALA A 314 -99.90 33.35 44.79
N LYS A 315 -99.60 34.61 45.14
CA LYS A 315 -98.27 35.21 44.91
C LYS A 315 -97.16 34.57 45.75
N THR A 316 -97.49 34.12 46.96
CA THR A 316 -96.55 33.38 47.82
C THR A 316 -96.20 32.03 47.21
N ALA A 317 -97.19 31.28 46.74
CA ALA A 317 -96.97 30.00 46.05
C ALA A 317 -96.18 30.17 44.73
N GLU A 318 -96.44 31.24 43.97
CA GLU A 318 -95.66 31.57 42.77
C GLU A 318 -94.19 31.88 43.12
N ALA A 319 -93.95 32.64 44.19
CA ALA A 319 -92.61 32.95 44.67
C ALA A 319 -91.85 31.69 45.14
N GLU A 320 -92.50 30.77 45.84
CA GLU A 320 -91.92 29.48 46.24
C GLU A 320 -91.51 28.65 45.02
N LYS A 321 -92.37 28.57 43.99
CA LYS A 321 -92.06 27.86 42.74
C LYS A 321 -90.88 28.50 42.00
N LEU A 322 -90.82 29.83 41.95
CA LEU A 322 -89.68 30.55 41.37
C LEU A 322 -88.40 30.28 42.16
N MET A 323 -88.44 30.26 43.50
CA MET A 323 -87.27 29.92 44.33
C MET A 323 -86.78 28.49 44.06
N GLN A 324 -87.68 27.52 43.91
CA GLN A 324 -87.31 26.15 43.54
C GLN A 324 -86.63 26.09 42.17
N ASN A 325 -87.16 26.82 41.18
CA ASN A 325 -86.56 26.92 39.84
C ASN A 325 -85.19 27.61 39.88
N VAL A 326 -85.01 28.65 40.69
CA VAL A 326 -83.71 29.30 40.88
C VAL A 326 -82.71 28.29 41.47
N GLY A 327 -83.12 27.53 42.48
CA GLY A 327 -82.27 26.49 43.07
C GLY A 327 -81.90 25.34 42.12
N SER A 328 -82.80 24.95 41.20
CA SER A 328 -82.49 23.93 40.19
C SER A 328 -81.55 24.46 39.11
N LEU A 329 -81.75 25.71 38.67
CA LEU A 329 -80.85 26.39 37.74
C LEU A 329 -79.45 26.57 38.32
N ASP A 330 -79.34 26.92 39.60
CA ASP A 330 -78.05 27.08 40.28
C ASP A 330 -77.25 25.76 40.28
N ARG A 331 -77.91 24.63 40.57
CA ARG A 331 -77.29 23.30 40.49
C ARG A 331 -76.85 22.94 39.06
N LEU A 332 -77.67 23.27 38.05
CA LEU A 332 -77.32 23.05 36.65
C LEU A 332 -76.10 23.88 36.23
N VAL A 333 -76.03 25.15 36.64
CA VAL A 333 -74.89 26.02 36.38
C VAL A 333 -73.63 25.47 37.03
N GLU A 334 -73.70 25.03 38.29
CA GLU A 334 -72.55 24.44 38.98
C GLU A 334 -72.10 23.11 38.35
N SER A 335 -73.05 22.28 37.87
CA SER A 335 -72.72 21.08 37.10
C SER A 335 -72.01 21.42 35.79
N ALA A 336 -72.53 22.38 35.04
CA ALA A 336 -71.94 22.82 33.77
C ALA A 336 -70.54 23.42 33.98
N LYS A 337 -70.32 24.20 35.05
CA LYS A 337 -68.99 24.72 35.40
C LYS A 337 -67.98 23.60 35.67
N ARG A 338 -68.38 22.54 36.40
CA ARG A 338 -67.51 21.39 36.67
C ARG A 338 -67.13 20.65 35.40
N GLU A 339 -68.13 20.36 34.56
CA GLU A 339 -67.90 19.69 33.27
C GLU A 339 -66.98 20.52 32.36
N MET A 340 -67.16 21.85 32.33
CA MET A 340 -66.28 22.73 31.56
C MET A 340 -64.85 22.74 32.11
N ALA A 341 -64.67 22.71 33.43
CA ALA A 341 -63.35 22.63 34.05
C ALA A 341 -62.66 21.28 33.73
N GLU A 342 -63.41 20.17 33.76
CA GLU A 342 -62.89 18.85 33.36
C GLU A 342 -62.49 18.83 31.89
N LYS A 343 -63.30 19.40 31.00
CA LYS A 343 -62.99 19.48 29.56
C LYS A 343 -61.79 20.37 29.27
N LEU A 344 -61.60 21.45 30.01
CA LEU A 344 -60.40 22.30 29.90
C LEU A 344 -59.14 21.52 30.33
N ALA A 345 -59.20 20.79 31.43
CA ALA A 345 -58.09 19.95 31.88
C ALA A 345 -57.76 18.84 30.86
N GLU A 346 -58.76 18.23 30.23
CA GLU A 346 -58.59 17.24 29.16
C GLU A 346 -57.92 17.86 27.93
N ILE A 347 -58.30 19.09 27.54
CA ILE A 347 -57.67 19.83 26.43
C ILE A 347 -56.20 20.14 26.74
N ASP A 348 -55.89 20.59 27.96
CA ASP A 348 -54.51 20.88 28.38
C ASP A 348 -53.65 19.61 28.33
N GLN A 349 -54.18 18.49 28.81
CA GLN A 349 -53.50 17.20 28.77
C GLN A 349 -53.27 16.72 27.33
N LEU A 350 -54.29 16.78 26.46
CA LEU A 350 -54.15 16.41 25.05
C LEU A 350 -53.17 17.31 24.31
N THR A 351 -53.09 18.59 24.66
CA THR A 351 -52.13 19.54 24.09
C THR A 351 -50.69 19.18 24.50
N ALA A 352 -50.49 18.81 25.77
CA ALA A 352 -49.18 18.35 26.26
C ALA A 352 -48.76 17.03 25.60
N ASP A 353 -49.69 16.07 25.49
CA ASP A 353 -49.42 14.77 24.86
C ASP A 353 -49.10 14.94 23.37
N LYS A 354 -49.81 15.83 22.66
CA LYS A 354 -49.50 16.17 21.27
C LYS A 354 -48.09 16.75 21.14
N ALA A 355 -47.72 17.72 21.98
CA ALA A 355 -46.39 18.33 21.94
C ALA A 355 -45.28 17.29 22.19
N LYS A 356 -45.52 16.31 23.07
CA LYS A 356 -44.60 15.21 23.32
C LYS A 356 -44.45 14.30 22.09
N VAL A 357 -45.57 13.93 21.45
CA VAL A 357 -45.55 13.10 20.22
C VAL A 357 -44.85 13.83 19.08
N ASP A 358 -45.08 15.13 18.92
CA ASP A 358 -44.41 15.95 17.90
C ASP A 358 -42.89 15.98 18.12
N ALA A 359 -42.44 16.09 19.38
CA ALA A 359 -41.01 16.03 19.73
C ALA A 359 -40.39 14.63 19.48
N GLU A 360 -41.11 13.56 19.82
CA GLU A 360 -40.68 12.18 19.54
C GLU A 360 -40.59 11.91 18.03
N LEU A 361 -41.54 12.43 17.25
CA LEU A 361 -41.55 12.34 15.79
C LEU A 361 -40.36 13.09 15.17
N ALA A 362 -40.05 14.29 15.66
CA ALA A 362 -38.88 15.05 15.21
C ALA A 362 -37.57 14.28 15.47
N ALA A 363 -37.40 13.75 16.68
CA ALA A 363 -36.21 12.96 17.04
C ALA A 363 -36.09 11.65 16.22
N ALA A 364 -37.23 10.99 15.94
CA ALA A 364 -37.25 9.82 15.07
C ALA A 364 -36.83 10.16 13.63
N ASN A 365 -37.29 11.30 13.09
CA ASN A 365 -36.91 11.77 11.76
C ASN A 365 -35.41 12.11 11.68
N ASP A 366 -34.84 12.76 12.70
CA ASP A 366 -33.40 13.03 12.78
C ASP A 366 -32.59 11.71 12.78
N THR A 367 -33.08 10.71 13.51
CA THR A 367 -32.46 9.37 13.55
C THR A 367 -32.51 8.69 12.18
N ILE A 368 -33.65 8.78 11.47
CA ILE A 368 -33.81 8.25 10.11
C ILE A 368 -32.83 8.93 9.15
N ALA A 369 -32.69 10.26 9.21
CA ALA A 369 -31.75 11.01 8.38
C ALA A 369 -30.29 10.59 8.64
N SER A 370 -29.92 10.38 9.91
CA SER A 370 -28.59 9.88 10.28
C SER A 370 -28.34 8.47 9.72
N LEU A 371 -29.30 7.55 9.89
CA LEU A 371 -29.18 6.18 9.38
C LEU A 371 -29.12 6.12 7.85
N GLN A 372 -29.84 7.01 7.16
CA GLN A 372 -29.75 7.13 5.70
C GLN A 372 -28.35 7.59 5.25
N SER A 373 -27.74 8.54 5.98
CA SER A 373 -26.36 8.98 5.70
C SER A 373 -25.34 7.85 5.94
N GLU A 374 -25.48 7.11 7.04
CA GLU A 374 -24.64 5.95 7.33
C GLU A 374 -24.80 4.82 6.30
N LEU A 375 -26.02 4.58 5.82
CA LEU A 375 -26.30 3.59 4.78
C LEU A 375 -25.60 3.95 3.46
N GLU A 376 -25.65 5.21 3.03
CA GLU A 376 -24.96 5.64 1.81
C GLU A 376 -23.44 5.55 1.97
N LYS A 377 -22.90 5.91 3.15
CA LYS A 377 -21.47 5.70 3.44
C LYS A 377 -21.08 4.22 3.34
N ALA A 378 -21.85 3.33 3.96
CA ALA A 378 -21.61 1.88 3.92
C ALA A 378 -21.66 1.32 2.48
N LYS A 379 -22.60 1.80 1.65
CA LYS A 379 -22.65 1.43 0.22
C LYS A 379 -21.40 1.85 -0.53
N THR A 380 -20.87 3.05 -0.28
CA THR A 380 -19.63 3.49 -0.93
C THR A 380 -18.41 2.69 -0.48
N GLU A 381 -18.30 2.36 0.81
CA GLU A 381 -17.23 1.53 1.35
C GLU A 381 -17.27 0.10 0.79
N LEU A 382 -18.48 -0.45 0.60
CA LEU A 382 -18.67 -1.75 -0.03
C LEU A 382 -18.17 -1.74 -1.49
N ALA A 383 -18.56 -0.73 -2.27
CA ALA A 383 -18.13 -0.61 -3.67
C ALA A 383 -16.60 -0.45 -3.80
N VAL A 384 -15.95 0.23 -2.87
CA VAL A 384 -14.48 0.32 -2.80
C VAL A 384 -13.87 -1.05 -2.49
N SER A 385 -14.44 -1.77 -1.53
CA SER A 385 -13.96 -3.11 -1.14
C SER A 385 -14.07 -4.11 -2.29
N GLU A 386 -15.17 -4.08 -3.05
CA GLU A 386 -15.36 -4.92 -4.24
C GLU A 386 -14.31 -4.65 -5.31
N ARG A 387 -13.96 -3.37 -5.55
CA ARG A 387 -12.90 -2.99 -6.50
C ARG A 387 -11.52 -3.48 -6.05
N LEU A 388 -11.21 -3.41 -4.75
CA LEU A 388 -9.97 -3.92 -4.20
C LEU A 388 -9.87 -5.44 -4.35
N ILE A 389 -10.96 -6.16 -4.09
CA ILE A 389 -11.02 -7.62 -4.30
C ILE A 389 -10.77 -7.97 -5.77
N GLU A 390 -11.39 -7.27 -6.70
CA GLU A 390 -11.19 -7.48 -8.14
C GLU A 390 -9.74 -7.18 -8.56
N SER A 391 -9.14 -6.12 -8.03
CA SER A 391 -7.73 -5.81 -8.25
C SER A 391 -6.82 -6.92 -7.72
N GLY A 392 -7.05 -7.38 -6.50
CA GLY A 392 -6.27 -8.46 -5.89
C GLY A 392 -6.38 -9.78 -6.67
N LYS A 393 -7.57 -10.11 -7.19
CA LYS A 393 -7.75 -11.28 -8.07
C LYS A 393 -6.91 -11.19 -9.34
N ARG A 394 -6.82 -10.01 -9.96
CA ARG A 394 -5.99 -9.80 -11.16
C ARG A 394 -4.50 -9.93 -10.86
N GLU A 395 -4.06 -9.39 -9.73
CA GLU A 395 -2.66 -9.48 -9.30
C GLU A 395 -2.26 -10.93 -9.02
N ILE A 396 -3.12 -11.71 -8.34
CA ILE A 396 -2.91 -13.15 -8.12
C ILE A 396 -2.81 -13.90 -9.45
N ALA A 397 -3.68 -13.60 -10.42
CA ALA A 397 -3.65 -14.25 -11.73
C ALA A 397 -2.35 -13.94 -12.50
N GLU A 398 -1.83 -12.72 -12.38
CA GLU A 398 -0.57 -12.32 -13.02
C GLU A 398 0.65 -12.97 -12.33
N LEU A 399 0.67 -13.00 -11.00
CA LEU A 399 1.72 -13.69 -10.24
C LEU A 399 1.74 -15.19 -10.55
N GLN A 400 0.58 -15.82 -10.75
CA GLN A 400 0.51 -17.22 -11.15
C GLN A 400 1.15 -17.45 -12.54
N LYS A 401 0.88 -16.57 -13.52
CA LYS A 401 1.52 -16.66 -14.84
C LYS A 401 3.04 -16.49 -14.75
N GLN A 402 3.51 -15.55 -13.94
CA GLN A 402 4.95 -15.33 -13.73
C GLN A 402 5.62 -16.53 -13.06
N LYS A 403 4.93 -17.18 -12.11
CA LYS A 403 5.38 -18.42 -11.49
C LYS A 403 5.51 -19.54 -12.53
N ASP A 404 4.46 -19.78 -13.32
CA ASP A 404 4.47 -20.84 -14.33
C ASP A 404 5.58 -20.61 -15.39
N ALA A 405 5.82 -19.34 -15.76
CA ALA A 405 6.91 -18.98 -16.66
C ALA A 405 8.30 -19.22 -16.04
N SER A 406 8.47 -18.91 -14.74
CA SER A 406 9.72 -19.16 -14.02
C SER A 406 9.99 -20.65 -13.83
N ASP A 407 8.96 -21.44 -13.51
CA ASP A 407 9.07 -22.89 -13.37
C ASP A 407 9.52 -23.52 -14.69
N LYS A 408 8.94 -23.10 -15.82
CA LYS A 408 9.36 -23.55 -17.14
C LYS A 408 10.80 -23.17 -17.47
N ALA A 409 11.20 -21.94 -17.17
CA ALA A 409 12.58 -21.50 -17.38
C ALA A 409 13.59 -22.28 -16.52
N LEU A 410 13.18 -22.68 -15.30
CA LEU A 410 13.98 -23.52 -14.42
C LEU A 410 14.15 -24.93 -15.00
N GLU A 411 13.08 -25.56 -15.50
CA GLU A 411 13.16 -26.87 -16.17
C GLU A 411 14.08 -26.82 -17.40
N GLU A 412 13.97 -25.78 -18.24
CA GLU A 412 14.85 -25.58 -19.40
C GLU A 412 16.32 -25.41 -18.98
N SER A 413 16.58 -24.67 -17.90
CA SER A 413 17.93 -24.49 -17.38
C SER A 413 18.50 -25.78 -16.81
N GLN A 414 17.70 -26.58 -16.08
CA GLN A 414 18.12 -27.88 -15.55
C GLN A 414 18.44 -28.88 -16.67
N ALA A 415 17.64 -28.90 -17.74
CA ALA A 415 17.91 -29.74 -18.90
C ALA A 415 19.25 -29.37 -19.56
N LYS A 416 19.54 -28.07 -19.69
CA LYS A 416 20.81 -27.59 -20.26
C LYS A 416 22.02 -27.90 -19.38
N VAL A 417 21.87 -27.86 -18.06
CA VAL A 417 22.93 -28.30 -17.13
C VAL A 417 23.22 -29.78 -17.33
N ALA A 418 22.20 -30.64 -17.39
CA ALA A 418 22.38 -32.07 -17.61
C ALA A 418 23.04 -32.39 -18.97
N GLU A 419 22.76 -31.59 -20.01
CA GLU A 419 23.43 -31.69 -21.31
C GLU A 419 24.92 -31.31 -21.21
N LEU A 420 25.23 -30.17 -20.60
CA LEU A 420 26.62 -29.72 -20.39
C LEU A 420 27.42 -30.72 -19.53
N GLU A 421 26.81 -31.33 -18.51
CA GLU A 421 27.46 -32.37 -17.71
C GLU A 421 27.86 -33.58 -18.57
N LYS A 422 27.01 -33.99 -19.52
CA LYS A 422 27.35 -35.07 -20.48
C LYS A 422 28.47 -34.66 -21.42
N GLU A 423 28.46 -33.44 -21.94
CA GLU A 423 29.53 -32.92 -22.80
C GLU A 423 30.87 -32.88 -22.06
N VAL A 424 30.87 -32.47 -20.79
CA VAL A 424 32.08 -32.45 -19.95
C VAL A 424 32.64 -33.85 -19.74
N GLU A 425 31.80 -34.84 -19.43
CA GLU A 425 32.26 -36.23 -19.27
C GLU A 425 32.79 -36.82 -20.60
N ALA A 426 32.16 -36.50 -21.73
CA ALA A 426 32.66 -36.88 -23.05
C ALA A 426 34.04 -36.25 -23.34
N ALA A 427 34.20 -34.96 -23.08
CA ALA A 427 35.47 -34.25 -23.27
C ALA A 427 36.58 -34.81 -22.35
N LYS A 428 36.26 -35.16 -21.10
CA LYS A 428 37.23 -35.82 -20.21
C LYS A 428 37.70 -37.16 -20.75
N ALA A 429 36.78 -37.96 -21.31
CA ALA A 429 37.11 -39.24 -21.91
C ALA A 429 38.03 -39.06 -23.13
N GLU A 430 37.74 -38.08 -24.00
CA GLU A 430 38.59 -37.75 -25.15
C GLU A 430 39.99 -37.28 -24.73
N VAL A 431 40.09 -36.43 -23.69
CA VAL A 431 41.38 -36.01 -23.14
C VAL A 431 42.17 -37.20 -22.59
N ALA A 432 41.52 -38.16 -21.94
CA ALA A 432 42.17 -39.37 -21.45
C ALA A 432 42.71 -40.23 -22.60
N ASP A 433 41.93 -40.41 -23.66
CA ASP A 433 42.34 -41.15 -24.86
C ASP A 433 43.52 -40.47 -25.58
N LEU A 434 43.45 -39.14 -25.79
CA LEU A 434 44.53 -38.37 -26.39
C LEU A 434 45.83 -38.45 -25.57
N LYS A 435 45.74 -38.41 -24.23
CA LYS A 435 46.91 -38.63 -23.37
C LYS A 435 47.52 -40.01 -23.54
N ALA A 436 46.70 -41.05 -23.65
CA ALA A 436 47.18 -42.41 -23.89
C ALA A 436 47.84 -42.55 -25.26
N GLN A 437 47.24 -41.95 -26.31
CA GLN A 437 47.85 -41.91 -27.65
C GLN A 437 49.19 -41.16 -27.65
N LEU A 438 49.27 -40.04 -26.92
CA LEU A 438 50.49 -39.24 -26.80
C LEU A 438 51.62 -40.03 -26.13
N ALA A 439 51.34 -40.70 -25.01
CA ALA A 439 52.32 -41.57 -24.34
C ALA A 439 52.83 -42.69 -25.27
N LYS A 440 51.95 -43.33 -26.03
CA LYS A 440 52.35 -44.35 -27.01
C LYS A 440 53.24 -43.76 -28.12
N LYS A 441 52.94 -42.56 -28.59
CA LYS A 441 53.77 -41.87 -29.59
C LYS A 441 55.14 -41.47 -29.06
N GLU A 442 55.24 -41.10 -27.80
CA GLU A 442 56.53 -40.84 -27.14
C GLU A 442 57.38 -42.11 -27.03
N GLU A 443 56.78 -43.26 -26.68
CA GLU A 443 57.49 -44.56 -26.68
C GLU A 443 57.96 -44.96 -28.08
N GLU A 444 57.10 -44.82 -29.10
CA GLU A 444 57.47 -45.07 -30.51
C GLU A 444 58.63 -44.17 -30.96
N LEU A 445 58.59 -42.89 -30.60
CA LEU A 445 59.65 -41.93 -30.93
C LEU A 445 60.99 -42.31 -30.29
N GLU A 446 60.98 -42.74 -29.03
CA GLU A 446 62.18 -43.12 -28.31
C GLU A 446 62.78 -44.43 -28.84
N ALA A 447 61.94 -45.38 -29.26
CA ALA A 447 62.38 -46.58 -29.96
C ALA A 447 63.05 -46.24 -31.30
N VAL A 448 62.47 -45.34 -32.09
CA VAL A 448 63.03 -44.90 -33.38
C VAL A 448 64.36 -44.17 -33.19
N LYS A 449 64.52 -43.36 -32.14
CA LYS A 449 65.83 -42.73 -31.84
C LYS A 449 66.91 -43.76 -31.55
N LYS A 450 66.61 -44.77 -30.73
CA LYS A 450 67.56 -45.86 -30.44
C LYS A 450 67.91 -46.66 -31.69
N GLU A 451 66.94 -46.93 -32.55
CA GLU A 451 67.19 -47.60 -33.84
C GLU A 451 68.08 -46.75 -34.74
N LYS A 452 67.83 -45.45 -34.83
CA LYS A 452 68.68 -44.51 -35.57
C LYS A 452 70.12 -44.51 -35.05
N GLU A 453 70.32 -44.40 -33.74
CA GLU A 453 71.66 -44.44 -33.13
C GLU A 453 72.39 -45.76 -33.43
N ALA A 454 71.67 -46.89 -33.38
CA ALA A 454 72.22 -48.21 -33.72
C ALA A 454 72.60 -48.31 -35.21
N LEU A 455 71.79 -47.77 -36.12
CA LEU A 455 72.09 -47.72 -37.55
C LEU A 455 73.29 -46.81 -37.84
N GLU A 456 73.39 -45.65 -37.20
CA GLU A 456 74.54 -44.75 -37.33
C GLU A 456 75.84 -45.42 -36.86
N ALA A 457 75.81 -46.12 -35.72
CA ALA A 457 76.95 -46.91 -35.25
C ALA A 457 77.36 -48.00 -36.25
N LYS A 458 76.38 -48.72 -36.83
CA LYS A 458 76.64 -49.77 -37.83
C LYS A 458 77.20 -49.21 -39.14
N ILE A 459 76.75 -48.02 -39.55
CA ILE A 459 77.31 -47.31 -40.72
C ILE A 459 78.79 -46.97 -40.48
N GLU A 460 79.14 -46.47 -39.30
CA GLU A 460 80.54 -46.16 -38.96
C GLU A 460 81.42 -47.41 -38.90
N GLU A 461 80.90 -48.53 -38.37
CA GLU A 461 81.59 -49.82 -38.41
C GLU A 461 81.84 -50.30 -39.85
N LEU A 462 80.81 -50.25 -40.71
CA LEU A 462 80.93 -50.61 -42.13
C LEU A 462 81.93 -49.71 -42.87
N LYS A 463 81.95 -48.41 -42.59
CA LYS A 463 82.95 -47.49 -43.17
C LYS A 463 84.36 -47.88 -42.77
N LYS A 464 84.60 -48.24 -41.50
CA LYS A 464 85.91 -48.73 -41.03
C LYS A 464 86.31 -50.03 -41.73
N ALA A 465 85.39 -51.01 -41.79
CA ALA A 465 85.64 -52.27 -42.48
C ALA A 465 85.98 -52.07 -43.97
N HIS A 466 85.23 -51.20 -44.66
CA HIS A 466 85.51 -50.87 -46.06
C HIS A 466 86.85 -50.14 -46.24
N ALA A 467 87.24 -49.25 -45.31
CA ALA A 467 88.55 -48.61 -45.33
C ALA A 467 89.70 -49.63 -45.15
N GLU A 468 89.52 -50.62 -44.28
CA GLU A 468 90.48 -51.73 -44.12
C GLU A 468 90.57 -52.61 -45.37
N GLU A 469 89.44 -52.95 -46.00
CA GLU A 469 89.44 -53.70 -47.27
C GLU A 469 90.12 -52.94 -48.40
N LEU A 470 89.85 -51.64 -48.53
CA LEU A 470 90.54 -50.78 -49.48
C LEU A 470 92.06 -50.75 -49.23
N SER A 471 92.49 -50.75 -47.97
CA SER A 471 93.91 -50.82 -47.61
C SER A 471 94.52 -52.17 -48.03
N LYS A 472 93.84 -53.29 -47.77
CA LYS A 472 94.29 -54.63 -48.19
C LYS A 472 94.35 -54.76 -49.71
N LEU A 473 93.36 -54.21 -50.43
CA LEU A 473 93.32 -54.24 -51.89
C LEU A 473 94.47 -53.45 -52.49
N LYS A 474 94.79 -52.27 -51.95
CA LYS A 474 95.98 -51.49 -52.34
C LYS A 474 97.27 -52.27 -52.12
N GLU A 475 97.41 -52.93 -50.97
CA GLU A 475 98.60 -53.76 -50.68
C GLU A 475 98.73 -54.94 -51.67
N MET A 476 97.62 -55.59 -52.03
CA MET A 476 97.64 -56.64 -53.06
C MET A 476 98.00 -56.10 -54.46
N LEU A 477 97.56 -54.89 -54.79
CA LEU A 477 97.89 -54.25 -56.07
C LEU A 477 99.39 -53.96 -56.15
N GLU A 478 99.97 -53.37 -55.10
CA GLU A 478 101.41 -53.12 -54.99
C GLU A 478 102.23 -54.42 -55.12
N LYS A 479 101.79 -55.51 -54.46
CA LYS A 479 102.41 -56.83 -54.61
C LYS A 479 102.34 -57.35 -56.05
N LYS A 480 101.21 -57.15 -56.74
CA LYS A 480 101.08 -57.51 -58.16
C LYS A 480 101.96 -56.66 -59.06
N ASP A 481 102.08 -55.36 -58.78
CA ASP A 481 102.92 -54.45 -59.57
C ASP A 481 104.40 -54.80 -59.40
N HIS A 482 104.85 -55.16 -58.19
CA HIS A 482 106.19 -55.70 -57.96
C HIS A 482 106.39 -57.03 -58.70
N ALA A 483 105.45 -57.97 -58.61
CA ALA A 483 105.54 -59.23 -59.33
C ALA A 483 105.57 -59.04 -60.87
N ASN A 484 104.80 -58.08 -61.39
CA ASN A 484 104.84 -57.70 -62.81
C ASN A 484 106.17 -57.06 -63.18
N ALA A 485 106.73 -56.19 -62.35
CA ALA A 485 108.04 -55.59 -62.57
C ALA A 485 109.15 -56.66 -62.58
N ASP A 486 109.09 -57.62 -61.65
CA ASP A 486 110.00 -58.77 -61.59
C ASP A 486 109.87 -59.65 -62.85
N LEU A 487 108.65 -59.99 -63.26
CA LEU A 487 108.39 -60.73 -64.50
C LEU A 487 108.87 -59.96 -65.73
N GLN A 488 108.69 -58.64 -65.77
CA GLN A 488 109.15 -57.81 -66.88
C GLN A 488 110.68 -57.75 -66.94
N ALA A 489 111.34 -57.68 -65.78
CA ALA A 489 112.80 -57.78 -65.68
C ALA A 489 113.31 -59.13 -66.18
N GLU A 490 112.62 -60.22 -65.83
CA GLU A 490 112.95 -61.57 -66.29
C GLU A 490 112.70 -61.74 -67.80
N ILE A 491 111.60 -61.20 -68.34
CA ILE A 491 111.36 -61.17 -69.78
C ILE A 491 112.46 -60.40 -70.51
N ASN A 492 112.91 -59.27 -69.97
CA ASN A 492 114.00 -58.49 -70.57
C ASN A 492 115.33 -59.24 -70.51
N ARG A 493 115.64 -59.90 -69.39
CA ARG A 493 116.79 -60.79 -69.24
C ARG A 493 116.77 -61.90 -70.28
N LEU A 494 115.66 -62.64 -70.38
CA LEU A 494 115.48 -63.72 -71.35
C LEU A 494 115.56 -63.22 -72.80
N LYS A 495 114.99 -62.05 -73.12
CA LYS A 495 115.14 -61.42 -74.44
C LYS A 495 116.59 -61.10 -74.77
N GLN A 496 117.35 -60.59 -73.80
CA GLN A 496 118.77 -60.29 -73.96
C GLN A 496 119.59 -61.57 -74.17
N GLU A 497 119.30 -62.61 -73.40
CA GLU A 497 119.90 -63.94 -73.56
C GLU A 497 119.58 -64.55 -74.94
N LEU A 498 118.36 -64.35 -75.44
CA LEU A 498 117.94 -64.77 -76.77
C LEU A 498 118.64 -63.97 -77.88
N ALA A 499 118.84 -62.67 -77.68
CA ALA A 499 119.59 -61.81 -78.60
C ALA A 499 121.08 -62.23 -78.65
N ASP A 500 121.69 -62.54 -77.50
CA ASP A 500 123.05 -63.07 -77.43
C ASP A 500 123.16 -64.42 -78.14
N ARG A 501 122.13 -65.26 -78.03
CA ARG A 501 122.05 -66.57 -78.72
C ARG A 501 121.84 -66.43 -80.23
N ILE A 502 121.03 -65.49 -80.68
CA ILE A 502 120.92 -65.13 -82.11
C ILE A 502 122.27 -64.61 -82.65
N LYS A 503 123.00 -63.82 -81.86
CA LYS A 503 124.34 -63.34 -82.20
C LYS A 503 125.35 -64.48 -82.31
N SER A 504 125.21 -65.52 -81.48
CA SER A 504 126.01 -66.75 -81.56
C SER A 504 125.69 -67.65 -82.78
N LEU A 505 124.53 -67.46 -83.42
CA LEU A 505 124.06 -68.25 -84.57
C LEU A 505 124.32 -67.59 -85.94
N SER A 506 125.05 -66.46 -85.99
CA SER A 506 125.46 -65.77 -87.23
C SER A 506 126.65 -66.42 -87.98
N GLN A 507 127.03 -67.65 -87.64
CA GLN A 507 127.90 -68.53 -88.45
C GLN A 507 127.24 -69.91 -88.56
N GLY A 508 126.77 -70.27 -89.75
CA GLY A 508 126.26 -71.61 -90.06
C GLY A 508 124.80 -71.61 -90.50
N GLY A 509 124.59 -71.68 -91.81
CA GLY A 509 123.29 -71.62 -92.46
C GLY A 509 122.58 -72.97 -92.66
N ARG A 510 121.35 -72.81 -93.17
CA ARG A 510 120.50 -73.68 -94.01
C ARG A 510 119.13 -74.06 -93.43
N ALA A 511 118.17 -73.90 -94.33
CA ALA A 511 116.73 -73.99 -94.19
C ALA A 511 116.17 -75.36 -94.62
N SER A 512 114.94 -75.67 -94.13
CA SER A 512 113.91 -76.63 -94.64
C SER A 512 113.18 -77.30 -93.44
N GLN A 513 111.89 -77.66 -93.37
CA GLN A 513 110.65 -77.49 -94.12
C GLN A 513 109.52 -78.19 -93.29
N ALA A 514 108.27 -77.73 -93.42
CA ALA A 514 106.96 -78.43 -93.37
C ALA A 514 106.53 -79.42 -92.21
N ASN A 515 105.48 -78.99 -91.45
CA ASN A 515 104.15 -79.59 -91.05
C ASN A 515 103.92 -81.13 -90.93
N PRO A 516 102.84 -81.69 -90.27
CA PRO A 516 101.51 -81.12 -89.90
C PRO A 516 100.79 -81.60 -88.57
N GLY A 517 99.57 -81.07 -88.30
CA GLY A 517 98.43 -81.73 -87.58
C GLY A 517 97.96 -81.10 -86.24
N THR A 518 96.93 -80.23 -86.17
CA THR A 518 95.46 -80.47 -85.94
C THR A 518 95.10 -81.21 -84.63
N THR A 519 94.25 -80.72 -83.72
CA THR A 519 92.76 -80.63 -83.86
C THR A 519 92.06 -79.64 -82.87
N THR A 520 91.14 -78.81 -83.43
CA THR A 520 89.76 -78.39 -83.02
C THR A 520 89.40 -78.06 -81.55
N ALA A 521 89.00 -76.81 -81.17
CA ALA A 521 87.69 -76.10 -81.34
C ALA A 521 86.63 -76.52 -80.27
N LYS A 522 85.75 -75.69 -79.69
CA LYS A 522 85.27 -74.31 -79.92
C LYS A 522 84.35 -73.84 -78.75
N ALA A 523 84.30 -72.52 -78.51
CA ALA A 523 83.19 -71.61 -78.10
C ALA A 523 82.22 -72.00 -76.96
N GLY A 524 81.85 -71.17 -75.98
CA GLY A 524 81.94 -69.72 -75.79
C GLY A 524 80.55 -69.07 -75.77
N GLN A 525 80.12 -68.52 -74.62
CA GLN A 525 79.29 -67.30 -74.53
C GLN A 525 79.12 -66.81 -73.07
N LEU A 526 79.45 -65.54 -72.85
CA LEU A 526 79.06 -64.66 -71.73
C LEU A 526 78.21 -63.52 -72.37
N PRO A 527 77.62 -62.52 -71.64
CA PRO A 527 77.56 -62.27 -70.19
C PRO A 527 76.13 -61.87 -69.70
N SER A 528 75.92 -61.64 -68.40
CA SER A 528 75.07 -60.51 -67.96
C SER A 528 75.22 -60.22 -66.46
N THR A 529 75.38 -58.94 -66.16
CA THR A 529 75.62 -58.30 -64.87
C THR A 529 74.47 -58.45 -63.89
N GLY A 530 74.76 -58.82 -62.65
CA GLY A 530 73.81 -58.76 -61.53
C GLY A 530 73.91 -57.42 -60.82
N GLU A 531 72.79 -56.67 -60.76
CA GLU A 531 72.57 -55.63 -59.77
C GLU A 531 71.08 -55.28 -59.61
N SER A 532 70.71 -54.86 -58.38
CA SER A 532 69.40 -54.41 -57.86
C SER A 532 68.39 -55.54 -57.49
N ALA A 533 67.69 -55.53 -56.36
CA ALA A 533 67.32 -54.46 -55.44
C ALA A 533 67.09 -54.97 -53.99
N ASN A 534 67.32 -54.08 -53.03
CA ASN A 534 66.97 -54.21 -51.61
C ASN A 534 65.45 -54.39 -51.39
N PRO A 535 65.00 -55.20 -50.40
CA PRO A 535 63.62 -55.16 -49.94
C PRO A 535 63.49 -54.15 -48.78
N PHE A 536 63.02 -52.93 -49.08
CA PHE A 536 62.43 -52.03 -48.09
C PHE A 536 60.97 -51.75 -48.49
N PHE A 537 60.11 -51.61 -47.47
CA PHE A 537 58.68 -51.26 -47.49
C PHE A 537 57.67 -52.42 -47.55
N THR A 538 57.43 -53.02 -46.39
CA THR A 538 56.14 -53.64 -46.04
C THR A 538 55.18 -52.53 -45.58
N ILE A 539 54.28 -52.09 -46.45
CA ILE A 539 53.19 -51.18 -46.09
C ILE A 539 52.05 -52.02 -45.49
N ALA A 540 51.81 -51.87 -44.19
CA ALA A 540 50.65 -52.43 -43.52
C ALA A 540 49.39 -51.63 -43.90
N ALA A 541 48.33 -52.37 -44.26
CA ALA A 541 47.04 -51.86 -44.66
C ALA A 541 46.34 -51.09 -43.51
N LEU A 542 45.95 -49.84 -43.78
CA LEU A 542 45.07 -49.06 -42.91
C LEU A 542 43.62 -49.26 -43.36
N THR A 543 42.81 -49.88 -42.50
CA THR A 543 41.38 -50.12 -42.70
C THR A 543 40.59 -48.83 -42.49
N VAL A 544 39.85 -48.39 -43.51
CA VAL A 544 38.85 -47.31 -43.41
C VAL A 544 37.57 -47.90 -42.83
N ILE A 545 37.23 -47.53 -41.59
CA ILE A 545 35.92 -47.82 -41.00
C ILE A 545 34.98 -46.66 -41.31
N ALA A 546 33.91 -46.98 -42.02
CA ALA A 546 32.76 -46.13 -42.25
C ALA A 546 32.03 -45.86 -40.91
N GLY A 547 31.98 -44.59 -40.49
CA GLY A 547 31.19 -44.10 -39.37
C GLY A 547 30.08 -43.18 -39.87
N ALA A 548 28.84 -43.54 -39.55
CA ALA A 548 27.62 -42.85 -39.92
C ALA A 548 27.53 -41.43 -39.31
N GLY A 549 26.98 -40.49 -40.08
CA GLY A 549 26.59 -39.17 -39.61
C GLY A 549 25.51 -38.59 -40.51
N MET A 550 24.25 -38.78 -40.11
CA MET A 550 23.07 -38.27 -40.80
C MET A 550 23.09 -36.74 -40.86
N ALA A 551 22.96 -36.19 -42.07
CA ALA A 551 22.54 -34.82 -42.28
C ALA A 551 21.02 -34.70 -42.03
N VAL A 552 20.62 -33.98 -40.99
CA VAL A 552 19.27 -33.42 -40.89
C VAL A 552 19.38 -31.91 -41.00
N VAL A 553 19.07 -31.41 -42.20
CA VAL A 553 18.71 -30.02 -42.45
C VAL A 553 17.18 -29.97 -42.42
N SER A 554 16.62 -29.13 -41.56
CA SER A 554 15.26 -28.61 -41.75
C SER A 554 15.11 -27.26 -41.04
N PRO A 555 14.89 -26.17 -41.78
CA PRO A 555 14.43 -24.91 -41.23
C PRO A 555 12.89 -24.85 -41.19
N LYS A 556 12.38 -24.30 -40.08
CA LYS A 556 11.10 -23.60 -39.86
C LYS A 556 10.09 -23.53 -41.03
N ARG A 557 8.83 -23.91 -40.73
CA ARG A 557 7.63 -23.10 -41.07
C ARG A 557 6.59 -23.16 -39.94
N LYS A 558 6.10 -21.96 -39.59
CA LYS A 558 4.84 -21.69 -38.88
C LYS A 558 3.69 -21.80 -39.89
N GLU A 559 2.57 -22.37 -39.49
CA GLU A 559 1.20 -21.90 -39.81
C GLU A 559 0.16 -22.74 -39.03
N ASN A 560 -0.36 -22.15 -37.96
CA ASN A 560 -1.78 -21.99 -37.59
C ASN A 560 -1.90 -21.52 -36.14
#